data_AF-A0A3D5UXH5-F1
#
_entry.id   AF-A0A3D5UXH5-F1
#
_cell.length_a   1.000
_cell.length_b   1.000
_cell.length_c   1.000
_cell.angle_alpha   90.00
_cell.angle_beta   90.00
_cell.angle_gamma   90.00
#
_symmetry.space_group_name_H-M   'P 1'
#
loop_
_entity.id
_entity.type
_entity.pdbx_description
1 polymer ?
#
loop_
_entity_poly.entity_id
_entity_poly.type
_entity_poly.pdbx_seq_one_letter_code
_entity_poly.pdbx_strand_id
1 'polypeptide(L)'
;SAIQYAVELISFLMRLAEEMREQGDPSSRFTPPYTTINIGTIKGGTALNIIPKSCSFVWEYRPLPDTSPSEIIDRFNAFAEEDVLPRMRKVFAGAKIETITRAQSPGLAALDGDPGETLVMKLAQCNSAEAVSYNTEAGLFQLADIPTVICGPGDIAQAHKPDEFVELSQLAECEKFMKRLVDHVSGRSI
;
A
#
# COMPACT_ATOMS: atom_id res chain seq x y z
N SER A 1 31.76 -3.60 -0.02
CA SER A 1 31.33 -2.18 0.02
C SER A 1 29.89 -2.10 0.48
N ALA A 2 29.49 -1.07 1.24
CA ALA A 2 28.08 -0.91 1.65
C ALA A 2 27.11 -0.81 0.46
N ILE A 3 27.54 -0.22 -0.67
CA ILE A 3 26.72 -0.18 -1.90
C ILE A 3 26.51 -1.58 -2.47
N GLN A 4 27.53 -2.44 -2.47
CA GLN A 4 27.40 -3.80 -3.01
C GLN A 4 26.39 -4.63 -2.21
N TYR A 5 26.42 -4.56 -0.88
CA TYR A 5 25.43 -5.24 -0.05
C TYR A 5 24.02 -4.65 -0.19
N ALA A 6 23.90 -3.33 -0.36
CA ALA A 6 22.61 -2.71 -0.66
C ALA A 6 22.03 -3.18 -2.02
N VAL A 7 22.87 -3.31 -3.05
CA VAL A 7 22.46 -3.88 -4.34
C VAL A 7 21.96 -5.31 -4.19
N GLU A 8 22.61 -6.12 -3.36
CA GLU A 8 22.19 -7.49 -3.10
C GLU A 8 20.82 -7.56 -2.38
N LEU A 9 20.62 -6.72 -1.37
CA LEU A 9 19.33 -6.57 -0.67
C LEU A 9 18.22 -6.10 -1.62
N ILE A 10 18.51 -5.12 -2.47
CA ILE A 10 17.57 -4.64 -3.51
C ILE A 10 17.27 -5.75 -4.52
N SER A 11 18.28 -6.52 -4.92
CA SER A 11 18.09 -7.64 -5.85
C SER A 11 17.18 -8.73 -5.26
N PHE A 12 17.24 -8.94 -3.95
CA PHE A 12 16.29 -9.81 -3.25
C PHE A 12 14.86 -9.27 -3.31
N LEU A 13 14.65 -7.98 -3.02
CA LEU A 13 13.33 -7.34 -3.18
C LEU A 13 12.81 -7.43 -4.63
N MET A 14 13.68 -7.28 -5.63
CA MET A 14 13.30 -7.43 -7.03
C MET A 14 12.88 -8.86 -7.39
N ARG A 15 13.50 -9.88 -6.80
CA ARG A 15 13.05 -11.28 -6.95
C ARG A 15 11.69 -11.49 -6.29
N LEU A 16 11.50 -10.97 -5.08
CA LEU A 16 10.18 -11.01 -4.43
C LEU A 16 9.11 -10.34 -5.30
N ALA A 17 9.43 -9.21 -5.93
CA ALA A 17 8.49 -8.51 -6.80
C ALA A 17 8.07 -9.35 -8.02
N GLU A 18 8.98 -10.14 -8.58
CA GLU A 18 8.69 -11.11 -9.64
C GLU A 18 7.78 -12.23 -9.11
N GLU A 19 8.14 -12.83 -7.99
CA GLU A 19 7.34 -13.89 -7.36
C GLU A 19 5.91 -13.43 -7.05
N MET A 20 5.72 -12.22 -6.51
CA MET A 20 4.40 -11.66 -6.22
C MET A 20 3.56 -11.45 -7.49
N ARG A 21 4.21 -11.03 -8.57
CA ARG A 21 3.57 -10.84 -9.87
C ARG A 21 3.18 -12.18 -10.51
N GLU A 22 3.99 -13.22 -10.36
CA GLU A 22 3.66 -14.56 -10.82
C GLU A 22 2.51 -15.19 -10.01
N GLN A 23 2.46 -14.94 -8.70
CA GLN A 23 1.37 -15.41 -7.85
C GLN A 23 0.04 -14.77 -8.24
N GLY A 24 -0.01 -13.44 -8.33
CA GLY A 24 -1.16 -12.68 -8.82
C GLY A 24 -2.47 -12.87 -8.07
N ASP A 25 -3.41 -11.97 -8.32
CA ASP A 25 -4.82 -12.14 -7.99
C ASP A 25 -5.55 -12.62 -9.26
N PRO A 26 -6.04 -13.87 -9.29
CA PRO A 26 -6.72 -14.40 -10.47
C PRO A 26 -8.03 -13.68 -10.77
N SER A 27 -8.64 -13.00 -9.79
CA SER A 27 -9.86 -12.21 -10.00
C SER A 27 -9.60 -10.94 -10.81
N SER A 28 -8.34 -10.48 -10.87
CA SER A 28 -7.95 -9.19 -11.48
C SER A 28 -8.73 -7.98 -10.93
N ARG A 29 -9.22 -8.06 -9.69
CA ARG A 29 -9.97 -6.96 -9.06
C ARG A 29 -9.13 -5.73 -8.75
N PHE A 30 -7.79 -5.88 -8.71
CA PHE A 30 -6.84 -4.78 -8.56
C PHE A 30 -6.04 -4.56 -9.84
N THR A 31 -5.54 -3.33 -10.02
CA THR A 31 -4.61 -2.99 -11.11
C THR A 31 -3.36 -2.28 -10.54
N PRO A 32 -2.16 -2.88 -10.64
CA PRO A 32 -1.90 -4.25 -11.09
C PRO A 32 -2.52 -5.31 -10.16
N PRO A 33 -2.82 -6.52 -10.66
CA PRO A 33 -3.48 -7.57 -9.88
C PRO A 33 -2.47 -8.38 -9.06
N TYR A 34 -1.58 -7.72 -8.32
CA TYR A 34 -0.57 -8.40 -7.50
C TYR A 34 0.04 -7.44 -6.48
N THR A 35 0.67 -8.01 -5.45
CA THR A 35 1.48 -7.25 -4.49
C THR A 35 2.64 -6.57 -5.22
N THR A 36 2.73 -5.25 -5.12
CA THR A 36 3.83 -4.49 -5.73
C THR A 36 4.93 -4.23 -4.73
N ILE A 37 6.18 -4.14 -5.22
CA ILE A 37 7.34 -3.70 -4.45
C ILE A 37 8.06 -2.67 -5.30
N ASN A 38 8.40 -1.52 -4.72
CA ASN A 38 9.03 -0.42 -5.42
C ASN A 38 10.22 0.13 -4.63
N ILE A 39 11.34 0.38 -5.31
CA ILE A 39 12.53 1.01 -4.73
C ILE A 39 12.53 2.48 -5.14
N GLY A 40 12.17 3.36 -4.20
CA GLY A 40 12.01 4.79 -4.48
C GLY A 40 13.32 5.55 -4.55
N THR A 41 14.31 5.23 -3.69
CA THR A 41 15.61 5.92 -3.70
C THR A 41 16.73 5.00 -3.25
N ILE A 42 17.95 5.27 -3.72
CA ILE A 42 19.20 4.68 -3.21
C ILE A 42 20.26 5.77 -3.10
N LYS A 43 21.01 5.79 -2.00
CA LYS A 43 22.09 6.74 -1.73
C LYS A 43 23.24 6.05 -1.02
N GLY A 44 24.45 6.14 -1.57
CA GLY A 44 25.65 5.59 -0.93
C GLY A 44 26.93 6.08 -1.60
N GLY A 45 28.03 6.08 -0.85
CA GLY A 45 29.34 6.53 -1.33
C GLY A 45 29.51 8.05 -1.34
N THR A 46 30.75 8.49 -1.51
CA THR A 46 31.13 9.91 -1.54
C THR A 46 32.11 10.25 -2.66
N ALA A 47 32.99 9.31 -3.03
CA ALA A 47 33.93 9.46 -4.14
C ALA A 47 34.27 8.09 -4.75
N LEU A 48 34.63 8.07 -6.04
CA LEU A 48 34.91 6.84 -6.80
C LEU A 48 36.02 5.97 -6.17
N ASN A 49 37.03 6.60 -5.60
CA ASN A 49 38.20 5.96 -4.99
C ASN A 49 38.07 5.73 -3.47
N ILE A 50 36.87 5.91 -2.90
CA ILE A 50 36.60 5.66 -1.49
C ILE A 50 35.58 4.54 -1.38
N ILE A 51 35.93 3.43 -0.71
CA ILE A 51 34.99 2.34 -0.44
C ILE A 51 33.85 2.88 0.45
N PRO A 52 32.59 2.85 -0.03
CA PRO A 52 31.45 3.33 0.75
C PRO A 52 31.29 2.59 2.08
N LYS A 53 31.23 3.36 3.17
CA LYS A 53 30.96 2.86 4.53
C LYS A 53 29.47 2.64 4.81
N SER A 54 28.60 3.37 4.14
CA SER A 54 27.15 3.28 4.28
C SER A 54 26.45 3.40 2.93
N CYS A 55 25.26 2.82 2.87
CA CYS A 55 24.31 2.96 1.79
C CYS A 55 22.91 2.85 2.42
N SER A 56 21.98 3.67 1.96
CA SER A 56 20.58 3.65 2.38
C SER A 56 19.69 3.64 1.15
N PHE A 57 18.57 2.91 1.21
CA PHE A 57 17.56 2.94 0.19
C PHE A 57 16.17 3.00 0.83
N VAL A 58 15.22 3.54 0.10
CA VAL A 58 13.81 3.62 0.50
C VAL A 58 13.03 2.73 -0.43
N TRP A 59 12.18 1.90 0.15
CA TRP A 59 11.30 1.00 -0.58
C TRP A 59 9.92 1.00 0.07
N GLU A 60 8.93 0.64 -0.74
CA GLU A 60 7.55 0.42 -0.31
C GLU A 60 7.02 -0.84 -0.98
N TYR A 61 5.99 -1.42 -0.38
CA TYR A 61 5.25 -2.51 -0.98
C TYR A 61 3.77 -2.36 -0.66
N ARG A 62 2.93 -2.87 -1.56
CA ARG A 62 1.47 -2.79 -1.44
C ARG A 62 0.93 -4.22 -1.50
N PRO A 63 0.65 -4.85 -0.35
CA PRO A 63 0.09 -6.19 -0.34
C PRO A 63 -1.36 -6.16 -0.85
N LEU A 64 -1.81 -7.26 -1.45
CA LEU A 64 -3.24 -7.49 -1.66
C LEU A 64 -3.93 -7.70 -0.30
N PRO A 65 -5.19 -7.27 -0.11
CA PRO A 65 -5.87 -7.35 1.20
C PRO A 65 -5.95 -8.75 1.82
N ASP A 66 -5.97 -9.79 0.98
CA ASP A 66 -6.13 -11.18 1.42
C ASP A 66 -4.78 -11.87 1.69
N THR A 67 -3.66 -11.14 1.55
CA THR A 67 -2.30 -11.65 1.78
C THR A 67 -1.76 -11.18 3.13
N SER A 68 -0.76 -11.89 3.66
CA SER A 68 -0.12 -11.44 4.89
C SER A 68 0.56 -10.08 4.67
N PRO A 69 0.17 -9.02 5.40
CA PRO A 69 0.74 -7.70 5.21
C PRO A 69 2.20 -7.63 5.66
N SER A 70 2.72 -8.61 6.41
CA SER A 70 4.11 -8.65 6.88
C SER A 70 5.02 -9.52 6.01
N GLU A 71 4.50 -10.27 5.03
CA GLU A 71 5.28 -11.29 4.31
C GLU A 71 6.59 -10.71 3.71
N ILE A 72 6.48 -9.59 3.00
CA ILE A 72 7.62 -9.01 2.28
C ILE A 72 8.68 -8.50 3.27
N ILE A 73 8.25 -7.79 4.32
CA ILE A 73 9.18 -7.22 5.30
C ILE A 73 9.85 -8.31 6.15
N ASP A 74 9.10 -9.37 6.49
CA ASP A 74 9.62 -10.50 7.25
C ASP A 74 10.67 -11.27 6.44
N ARG A 75 10.36 -11.57 5.17
CA ARG A 75 11.30 -12.23 4.24
C ARG A 75 12.54 -11.39 3.97
N PHE A 76 12.38 -10.07 3.81
CA PHE A 76 13.49 -9.14 3.64
C PHE A 76 14.41 -9.09 4.86
N ASN A 77 13.83 -8.96 6.05
CA ASN A 77 14.61 -8.90 7.30
C ASN A 77 15.31 -10.24 7.57
N ALA A 78 14.66 -11.37 7.30
CA ALA A 78 15.29 -12.68 7.39
C ALA A 78 16.50 -12.79 6.46
N PHE A 79 16.35 -12.46 5.16
CA PHE A 79 17.47 -12.46 4.21
C PHE A 79 18.60 -11.51 4.63
N ALA A 80 18.26 -10.32 5.13
CA ALA A 80 19.24 -9.37 5.62
C ALA A 80 20.04 -9.93 6.81
N GLU A 81 19.37 -10.51 7.80
CA GLU A 81 19.97 -10.94 9.05
C GLU A 81 20.70 -12.29 8.93
N GLU A 82 20.17 -13.21 8.13
CA GLU A 82 20.66 -14.59 7.99
C GLU A 82 21.72 -14.73 6.89
N ASP A 83 21.61 -13.98 5.79
CA ASP A 83 22.52 -14.14 4.63
C ASP A 83 23.51 -12.97 4.45
N VAL A 84 23.03 -11.72 4.58
CA VAL A 84 23.83 -10.54 4.23
C VAL A 84 24.68 -10.06 5.40
N LEU A 85 24.07 -9.87 6.56
CA LEU A 85 24.74 -9.35 7.75
C LEU A 85 25.94 -10.20 8.21
N PRO A 86 25.89 -11.55 8.20
CA PRO A 86 27.04 -12.37 8.58
C PRO A 86 28.24 -12.14 7.65
N ARG A 87 28.01 -11.96 6.35
CA ARG A 87 29.07 -11.65 5.39
C ARG A 87 29.61 -10.24 5.57
N MET A 88 28.77 -9.26 5.89
CA MET A 88 29.22 -7.91 6.25
C MET A 88 30.10 -7.94 7.50
N ARG A 89 29.71 -8.71 8.53
CA ARG A 89 30.44 -8.84 9.80
C ARG A 89 31.79 -9.54 9.66
N LYS A 90 31.96 -10.43 8.67
CA LYS A 90 33.28 -10.99 8.31
C LYS A 90 34.26 -9.91 7.81
N VAL A 91 33.75 -8.87 7.16
CA VAL A 91 34.57 -7.74 6.68
C VAL A 91 34.78 -6.70 7.78
N PHE A 92 33.75 -6.39 8.55
CA PHE A 92 33.80 -5.45 9.67
C PHE A 92 32.84 -5.87 10.77
N ALA A 93 33.36 -6.28 11.93
CA ALA A 93 32.56 -6.82 13.03
C ALA A 93 31.42 -5.89 13.51
N GLY A 94 31.61 -4.56 13.41
CA GLY A 94 30.61 -3.56 13.77
C GLY A 94 29.55 -3.27 12.70
N ALA A 95 29.51 -4.05 11.61
CA ALA A 95 28.53 -3.87 10.55
C ALA A 95 27.09 -4.11 11.05
N LYS A 96 26.15 -3.33 10.51
CA LYS A 96 24.73 -3.35 10.83
C LYS A 96 23.90 -3.20 9.56
N ILE A 97 22.71 -3.79 9.57
CA ILE A 97 21.60 -3.49 8.67
C ILE A 97 20.45 -3.06 9.58
N GLU A 98 19.76 -1.99 9.21
CA GLU A 98 18.62 -1.47 9.97
C GLU A 98 17.49 -1.16 8.99
N THR A 99 16.31 -1.70 9.27
CA THR A 99 15.08 -1.43 8.52
C THR A 99 14.14 -0.65 9.43
N ILE A 100 13.68 0.52 8.96
CA ILE A 100 12.79 1.40 9.73
C ILE A 100 11.50 1.57 8.95
N THR A 101 10.38 1.13 9.53
CA THR A 101 9.05 1.39 8.99
C THR A 101 8.70 2.87 9.14
N ARG A 102 8.53 3.58 8.02
CA ARG A 102 8.19 5.01 8.01
C ARG A 102 6.69 5.27 8.10
N ALA A 103 5.92 4.41 7.45
CA ALA A 103 4.47 4.47 7.42
C ALA A 103 3.94 3.06 7.13
N GLN A 104 2.79 2.74 7.73
CA GLN A 104 2.05 1.50 7.48
C GLN A 104 0.57 1.83 7.63
N SER A 105 -0.23 1.31 6.69
CA SER A 105 -1.68 1.40 6.74
C SER A 105 -2.25 0.06 6.33
N PRO A 106 -3.23 -0.50 7.08
CA PRO A 106 -3.93 -1.70 6.66
C PRO A 106 -4.74 -1.43 5.39
N GLY A 107 -4.83 -2.43 4.52
CA GLY A 107 -5.79 -2.41 3.42
C GLY A 107 -7.23 -2.51 3.93
N LEU A 108 -8.17 -2.04 3.12
CA LEU A 108 -9.60 -2.29 3.34
C LEU A 108 -9.99 -3.54 2.56
N ALA A 109 -10.43 -4.59 3.25
CA ALA A 109 -10.97 -5.80 2.63
C ALA A 109 -12.47 -5.64 2.34
N ALA A 110 -12.93 -6.17 1.21
CA ALA A 110 -14.37 -6.34 0.97
C ALA A 110 -14.88 -7.49 1.85
N LEU A 111 -15.99 -7.27 2.56
CA LEU A 111 -16.60 -8.27 3.43
C LEU A 111 -17.98 -8.63 2.89
N ASP A 112 -18.23 -9.93 2.66
CA ASP A 112 -19.51 -10.40 2.17
C ASP A 112 -20.64 -10.00 3.14
N GLY A 113 -21.62 -9.25 2.62
CA GLY A 113 -22.77 -8.79 3.40
C GLY A 113 -22.47 -7.65 4.36
N ASP A 114 -21.42 -6.85 4.13
CA ASP A 114 -21.15 -5.67 4.94
C ASP A 114 -22.36 -4.71 4.95
N PRO A 115 -22.91 -4.38 6.14
CA PRO A 115 -24.07 -3.51 6.25
C PRO A 115 -23.75 -2.07 5.85
N GLY A 116 -22.49 -1.63 5.99
CA GLY A 116 -22.00 -0.35 5.53
C GLY A 116 -22.02 -0.27 4.01
N GLU A 117 -21.52 -1.29 3.31
CA GLU A 117 -21.53 -1.36 1.85
C GLU A 117 -22.97 -1.32 1.30
N THR A 118 -23.86 -2.12 1.89
CA THR A 118 -25.29 -2.14 1.51
C THR A 118 -25.94 -0.76 1.70
N LEU A 119 -25.69 -0.12 2.84
CA LEU A 119 -26.22 1.21 3.13
C LEU A 119 -25.67 2.25 2.15
N VAL A 120 -24.35 2.27 1.96
CA VAL A 120 -23.68 3.24 1.09
C VAL A 120 -24.11 3.06 -0.35
N MET A 121 -24.21 1.85 -0.89
CA MET A 121 -24.73 1.62 -2.25
C MET A 121 -26.15 2.17 -2.43
N LYS A 122 -27.04 1.90 -1.47
CA LYS A 122 -28.40 2.45 -1.48
C LYS A 122 -28.40 3.98 -1.47
N LEU A 123 -27.59 4.60 -0.63
CA LEU A 123 -27.50 6.06 -0.51
C LEU A 123 -26.77 6.69 -1.69
N ALA A 124 -25.79 6.02 -2.29
CA ALA A 124 -25.08 6.47 -3.48
C ALA A 124 -25.87 6.22 -4.77
N GLN A 125 -26.96 5.44 -4.69
CA GLN A 125 -27.76 5.01 -5.82
C GLN A 125 -26.92 4.26 -6.87
N CYS A 126 -25.94 3.49 -6.40
CA CYS A 126 -25.13 2.58 -7.22
C CYS A 126 -25.47 1.12 -6.89
N ASN A 127 -25.14 0.23 -7.82
CA ASN A 127 -25.44 -1.21 -7.71
C ASN A 127 -24.18 -2.07 -7.57
N SER A 128 -23.00 -1.44 -7.44
CA SER A 128 -21.73 -2.14 -7.35
C SER A 128 -20.71 -1.28 -6.61
N ALA A 129 -19.83 -1.95 -5.86
CA ALA A 129 -18.57 -1.42 -5.38
C ALA A 129 -17.42 -1.90 -6.27
N GLU A 130 -16.30 -1.20 -6.21
CA GLU A 130 -15.07 -1.54 -6.93
C GLU A 130 -13.89 -1.64 -5.96
N ALA A 131 -12.89 -2.45 -6.34
CA ALA A 131 -11.62 -2.51 -5.66
C ALA A 131 -10.65 -1.52 -6.32
N VAL A 132 -9.82 -0.89 -5.50
CA VAL A 132 -8.94 0.20 -5.94
C VAL A 132 -7.53 0.02 -5.36
N SER A 133 -6.52 0.26 -6.19
CA SER A 133 -5.11 0.02 -5.84
C SER A 133 -4.45 1.23 -5.15
N TYR A 134 -5.19 1.93 -4.30
CA TYR A 134 -4.67 3.01 -3.46
C TYR A 134 -4.94 2.73 -1.99
N ASN A 135 -4.25 3.47 -1.13
CA ASN A 135 -4.40 3.34 0.32
C ASN A 135 -5.18 4.52 0.89
N THR A 136 -5.99 4.26 1.92
CA THR A 136 -6.63 5.25 2.79
C THR A 136 -6.51 4.79 4.24
N GLU A 137 -7.06 5.56 5.18
CA GLU A 137 -7.17 5.18 6.59
C GLU A 137 -8.29 4.15 6.85
N ALA A 138 -9.09 3.78 5.83
CA ALA A 138 -10.27 2.92 5.98
C ALA A 138 -9.95 1.57 6.65
N GLY A 139 -8.80 0.97 6.34
CA GLY A 139 -8.38 -0.28 6.97
C GLY A 139 -8.20 -0.18 8.50
N LEU A 140 -7.89 1.00 9.04
CA LEU A 140 -7.80 1.21 10.50
C LEU A 140 -9.16 1.11 11.17
N PHE A 141 -10.22 1.62 10.54
CA PHE A 141 -11.59 1.53 11.06
C PHE A 141 -12.10 0.09 10.98
N GLN A 142 -11.78 -0.62 9.89
CA GLN A 142 -12.11 -2.04 9.76
C GLN A 142 -11.42 -2.89 10.84
N LEU A 143 -10.15 -2.61 11.18
CA LEU A 143 -9.46 -3.27 12.30
C LEU A 143 -10.06 -2.95 13.68
N ALA A 144 -10.83 -1.87 13.78
CA ALA A 144 -11.56 -1.50 14.99
C ALA A 144 -13.00 -2.04 15.01
N ASP A 145 -13.31 -3.02 14.15
CA ASP A 145 -14.64 -3.64 13.99
C ASP A 145 -15.75 -2.65 13.58
N ILE A 146 -15.39 -1.57 12.87
CA ILE A 146 -16.33 -0.60 12.32
C ILE A 146 -16.59 -0.94 10.84
N PRO A 147 -17.85 -1.21 10.43
CA PRO A 147 -18.19 -1.34 9.01
C PRO A 147 -17.75 -0.09 8.24
N THR A 148 -16.89 -0.28 7.25
CA THR A 148 -16.16 0.83 6.61
C THR A 148 -16.24 0.73 5.10
N VAL A 149 -16.60 1.84 4.45
CA VAL A 149 -16.67 1.98 3.00
C VAL A 149 -16.01 3.29 2.60
N ILE A 150 -15.28 3.26 1.49
CA ILE A 150 -14.77 4.48 0.85
C ILE A 150 -15.79 4.89 -0.21
N CYS A 151 -16.33 6.10 -0.11
CA CYS A 151 -17.25 6.66 -1.08
C CYS A 151 -17.03 8.16 -1.19
N GLY A 152 -16.85 8.67 -2.41
CA GLY A 152 -16.60 10.08 -2.63
C GLY A 152 -16.61 10.45 -4.13
N PRO A 153 -16.61 11.75 -4.44
CA PRO A 153 -16.55 12.25 -5.80
C PRO A 153 -15.11 12.18 -6.35
N GLY A 154 -15.00 12.23 -7.68
CA GLY A 154 -13.72 12.21 -8.39
C GLY A 154 -13.45 10.86 -9.07
N ASP A 155 -12.29 10.77 -9.71
CA ASP A 155 -11.80 9.55 -10.36
C ASP A 155 -10.31 9.40 -10.02
N ILE A 156 -9.92 8.20 -9.57
CA ILE A 156 -8.52 7.91 -9.25
C ILE A 156 -7.58 8.12 -10.44
N ALA A 157 -8.09 8.00 -11.67
CA ALA A 157 -7.33 8.29 -12.88
C ALA A 157 -6.85 9.76 -12.95
N GLN A 158 -7.42 10.67 -12.16
CA GLN A 158 -7.04 12.09 -12.10
C GLN A 158 -6.13 12.42 -10.90
N ALA A 159 -6.13 11.59 -9.86
CA ALA A 159 -5.38 11.84 -8.63
C ALA A 159 -3.86 11.79 -8.85
N HIS A 160 -3.12 12.65 -8.12
CA HIS A 160 -1.66 12.75 -8.17
C HIS A 160 -1.07 13.05 -9.56
N LYS A 161 -1.85 13.71 -10.42
CA LYS A 161 -1.42 14.19 -11.73
C LYS A 161 -1.40 15.72 -11.77
N PRO A 162 -0.64 16.34 -12.68
CA PRO A 162 -0.82 17.76 -12.98
C PRO A 162 -2.30 18.04 -13.29
N ASP A 163 -2.79 19.20 -12.83
CA ASP A 163 -4.18 19.63 -13.02
C ASP A 163 -5.24 18.68 -12.43
N GLU A 164 -4.93 18.01 -11.31
CA GLU A 164 -5.91 17.24 -10.54
C GLU A 164 -7.19 18.08 -10.26
N PHE A 165 -8.35 17.50 -10.58
CA PHE A 165 -9.64 18.17 -10.44
C PHE A 165 -10.74 17.20 -10.01
N VAL A 166 -11.90 17.76 -9.68
CA VAL A 166 -13.16 17.05 -9.50
C VAL A 166 -14.24 17.86 -10.19
N GLU A 167 -15.15 17.21 -10.90
CA GLU A 167 -16.23 17.92 -11.59
C GLU A 167 -17.22 18.51 -10.58
N LEU A 168 -17.70 19.74 -10.85
CA LEU A 168 -18.71 20.38 -9.99
C LEU A 168 -20.00 19.56 -9.91
N SER A 169 -20.33 18.81 -10.96
CA SER A 169 -21.45 17.87 -10.96
C SER A 169 -21.24 16.71 -9.98
N GLN A 170 -20.02 16.17 -9.87
CA GLN A 170 -19.71 15.12 -8.90
C GLN A 170 -19.80 15.64 -7.46
N LEU A 171 -19.37 16.88 -7.22
CA LEU A 171 -19.57 17.54 -5.91
C LEU A 171 -21.06 17.70 -5.58
N ALA A 172 -21.88 18.09 -6.54
CA ALA A 172 -23.33 18.20 -6.35
C ALA A 172 -23.98 16.83 -6.04
N GLU A 173 -23.52 15.74 -6.66
CA GLU A 173 -23.98 14.39 -6.30
C GLU A 173 -23.52 13.96 -4.91
N CYS A 174 -22.28 14.30 -4.51
CA CYS A 174 -21.80 14.08 -3.15
C CYS A 174 -22.65 14.84 -2.11
N GLU A 175 -23.05 16.08 -2.39
CA GLU A 175 -23.95 16.83 -1.51
C GLU A 175 -25.32 16.14 -1.36
N LYS A 176 -25.88 15.62 -2.45
CA LYS A 176 -27.14 14.85 -2.42
C LYS A 176 -26.98 13.56 -1.61
N PHE A 177 -25.86 12.85 -1.77
CA PHE A 177 -25.53 11.67 -0.96
C PHE A 177 -25.50 12.01 0.53
N MET A 178 -24.77 13.08 0.91
CA MET A 178 -24.67 13.51 2.30
C MET A 178 -26.03 13.89 2.90
N LYS A 179 -26.91 14.54 2.12
CA LYS A 179 -28.29 14.82 2.54
C LYS A 179 -29.07 13.54 2.84
N ARG A 180 -29.03 12.54 1.93
CA ARG A 180 -29.69 11.24 2.16
C ARG A 180 -29.12 10.51 3.37
N LEU A 181 -27.82 10.59 3.60
CA LEU A 181 -27.17 10.03 4.79
C LEU A 181 -27.68 10.70 6.07
N VAL A 182 -27.74 12.04 6.09
CA VAL A 182 -28.28 12.81 7.23
C VAL A 182 -29.74 12.45 7.51
N ASP A 183 -30.58 12.35 6.48
CA ASP A 183 -31.98 11.93 6.64
C ASP A 183 -32.07 10.52 7.22
N HIS A 184 -31.27 9.57 6.70
CA HIS A 184 -31.19 8.20 7.22
C HIS A 184 -30.82 8.15 8.71
N VAL A 185 -29.71 8.78 9.11
CA VAL A 185 -29.21 8.72 10.50
C VAL A 185 -30.05 9.55 11.48
N SER A 186 -30.83 10.51 10.98
CA SER A 186 -31.79 11.27 11.79
C SER A 186 -33.17 10.61 11.89
N GLY A 187 -33.38 9.45 11.25
CA GLY A 187 -34.65 8.72 11.28
C GLY A 187 -35.75 9.34 10.42
N ARG A 188 -35.39 10.24 9.50
CA ARG A 188 -36.31 10.75 8.48
C ARG A 188 -36.37 9.71 7.37
N SER A 189 -37.56 9.21 7.04
CA SER A 189 -37.71 8.24 5.95
C SER A 189 -37.13 8.80 4.65
N ILE A 190 -36.24 8.02 4.03
CA ILE A 190 -35.69 8.24 2.69
C ILE A 190 -36.74 7.84 1.65
#